data_AF-A0A238X6S1-F1
#
_entry.id   AF-A0A238X6S1-F1
#
_cell.length_a   1.000
_cell.length_b   1.000
_cell.length_c   1.000
_cell.angle_alpha   90.00
_cell.angle_beta   90.00
_cell.angle_gamma   90.00
#
_symmetry.space_group_name_H-M   'P 1'
#
loop_
_entity.id
_entity.type
_entity.pdbx_description
1 polymer ?
#
loop_
_entity_poly.entity_id
_entity_poly.type
_entity_poly.pdbx_seq_one_letter_code
_entity_poly.pdbx_strand_id
1 'polypeptide(L)' 'MKELIKQYETAKKKALKFMRKGQINKYFDALIEMNHYKKMITVSAN' A
#
# COMPACT_ATOMS: atom_id res chain seq x y z
N MET A 1 -14.29 4.93 -1.82
CA MET A 1 -13.93 3.67 -2.52
C MET A 1 -12.84 3.84 -3.58
N LYS A 2 -13.08 4.56 -4.69
CA LYS A 2 -12.11 4.72 -5.80
C LYS A 2 -10.77 5.34 -5.37
N GLU A 3 -10.81 6.30 -4.45
CA GLU A 3 -9.60 6.95 -3.93
C GLU A 3 -8.75 6.02 -3.06
N LEU A 4 -9.37 5.25 -2.16
CA LEU A 4 -8.68 4.25 -1.34
C LEU A 4 -7.99 3.19 -2.21
N ILE A 5 -8.64 2.75 -3.29
CA ILE A 5 -8.05 1.81 -4.26
C ILE A 5 -6.83 2.45 -4.95
N LYS A 6 -6.92 3.73 -5.33
CA LYS A 6 -5.79 4.47 -5.94
C LYS A 6 -4.61 4.60 -4.97
N GLN A 7 -4.89 4.87 -3.69
CA GLN A 7 -3.89 4.97 -2.63
C GLN A 7 -3.21 3.62 -2.38
N TYR A 8 -3.99 2.53 -2.33
CA TYR A 8 -3.47 1.16 -2.25
C TYR A 8 -2.54 0.82 -3.42
N GLU A 9 -2.97 1.07 -4.66
CA GLU A 9 -2.14 0.78 -5.85
C GLU A 9 -0.88 1.66 -5.92
N THR A 10 -0.94 2.88 -5.38
CA THR A 10 0.23 3.74 -5.27
C THR A 10 1.23 3.18 -4.26
N ALA A 11 0.76 2.77 -3.07
CA ALA A 11 1.59 2.14 -2.05
C ALA A 11 2.22 0.83 -2.56
N LYS A 12 1.48 0.03 -3.34
CA LYS A 12 1.98 -1.16 -4.03
C LYS A 12 3.13 -0.87 -5.01
N LYS A 13 2.99 0.16 -5.84
CA LYS A 13 4.06 0.59 -6.75
C LYS A 13 5.30 1.04 -5.99
N LYS A 14 5.14 1.78 -4.87
CA LYS A 14 6.26 2.16 -3.99
C LYS A 14 6.94 0.94 -3.39
N ALA A 15 6.18 0.00 -2.82
CA ALA A 15 6.70 -1.23 -2.22
C ALA A 15 7.56 -2.01 -3.23
N LEU A 16 7.06 -2.24 -4.45
CA LEU A 16 7.81 -2.91 -5.52
C LEU A 16 9.11 -2.16 -5.88
N LYS A 17 9.06 -0.83 -5.96
CA LYS A 17 10.24 0.00 -6.22
C LYS A 17 11.28 -0.13 -5.11
N PHE A 18 10.86 -0.11 -3.85
CA PHE A 18 11.75 -0.21 -2.70
C PHE A 18 12.36 -1.61 -2.57
N MET A 19 11.56 -2.65 -2.79
CA MET A 19 12.02 -4.04 -2.85
C MET A 19 13.12 -4.22 -3.89
N ARG A 20 12.90 -3.74 -5.12
CA ARG A 20 13.89 -3.81 -6.22
C ARG A 20 15.18 -3.04 -5.91
N LYS A 21 15.11 -2.01 -5.07
CA LYS A 21 16.27 -1.20 -4.65
C LYS A 21 16.96 -1.73 -3.39
N GLY A 22 16.47 -2.81 -2.78
CA GLY A 22 16.97 -3.31 -1.49
C GLY A 22 16.69 -2.36 -0.31
N GLN A 23 15.75 -1.41 -0.45
CA GLN A 23 15.43 -0.45 0.59
C GLN A 23 14.42 -1.05 1.59
N ILE A 24 14.89 -1.95 2.45
CA ILE A 24 14.05 -2.80 3.32
C ILE A 24 13.11 -1.96 4.21
N ASN A 25 13.61 -0.93 4.90
CA ASN A 25 12.79 -0.10 5.78
C ASN A 25 11.64 0.58 5.00
N LYS A 26 11.96 1.20 3.86
CA LYS A 26 10.96 1.87 3.01
C LYS A 26 9.97 0.88 2.39
N TYR A 27 10.44 -0.31 2.04
CA TYR A 27 9.59 -1.39 1.58
C TYR A 27 8.59 -1.80 2.66
N PHE A 28 9.06 -2.01 3.89
CA PHE A 28 8.23 -2.34 5.03
C PHE A 28 7.19 -1.24 5.32
N ASP A 29 7.59 0.02 5.33
CA ASP A 29 6.66 1.15 5.51
C ASP A 29 5.56 1.17 4.43
N ALA A 30 5.95 0.92 3.17
CA ALA A 30 4.98 0.86 2.07
C ALA A 30 4.01 -0.33 2.19
N LEU A 31 4.45 -1.47 2.76
CA LEU A 31 3.56 -2.59 3.05
C LEU A 31 2.55 -2.27 4.17
N ILE A 32 2.97 -1.56 5.22
CA ILE A 32 2.06 -1.09 6.27
C ILE A 32 1.01 -0.14 5.67
N GLU A 33 1.44 0.80 4.83
CA GLU A 33 0.56 1.74 4.12
C GLU A 33 -0.47 0.98 3.24
N MET A 34 -0.02 -0.04 2.51
CA MET A 34 -0.93 -0.91 1.74
C MET A 34 -1.95 -1.63 2.63
N ASN A 35 -1.51 -2.22 3.74
CA ASN A 35 -2.39 -2.96 4.64
C ASN A 35 -3.46 -2.04 5.27
N HIS A 36 -3.08 -0.81 5.61
CA HIS A 36 -4.01 0.21 6.11
C HIS A 36 -5.12 0.50 5.09
N TYR A 37 -4.78 0.82 3.84
CA TYR A 37 -5.78 1.09 2.81
C TYR A 37 -6.63 -0.14 2.48
N LYS A 38 -6.04 -1.34 2.48
CA LYS A 38 -6.79 -2.59 2.30
C LYS A 38 -7.87 -2.77 3.36
N LYS A 39 -7.54 -2.53 4.63
CA LYS A 39 -8.51 -2.57 5.74
C LYS A 39 -9.63 -1.56 5.55
N MET A 40 -9.30 -0.31 5.17
CA MET A 40 -10.31 0.72 4.93
C MET A 40 -11.25 0.37 3.75
N ILE A 41 -10.71 -0.23 2.69
CA ILE A 41 -11.52 -0.72 1.55
C ILE A 41 -12.48 -1.80 2.02
N THR A 42 -12.01 -2.79 2.77
CA THR A 42 -12.86 -3.88 3.28
C THR A 42 -13.95 -3.34 4.21
N VAL A 43 -13.62 -2.41 5.11
CA VAL A 43 -14.62 -1.80 6.02
C VAL A 43 -15.64 -0.97 5.26
N SER A 44 -15.23 -0.19 4.26
CA SER A 44 -16.14 0.69 3.53
C SER A 44 -16.95 -0.04 2.43
N ALA A 45 -16.71 -1.33 2.24
CA ALA A 45 -17.46 -2.18 1.31
C ALA A 45 -18.59 -2.98 2.02
N ASN A 46 -18.64 -2.93 3.34
CA ASN A 46 -19.67 -3.54 4.18
C ASN A 46 -20.79 -2.56 4.53
#